data_AF-A0A3D9AX16-F1
#
_entry.id   AF-A0A3D9AX16-F1
#
_cell.length_a   1.000
_cell.length_b   1.000
_cell.length_c   1.000
_cell.angle_alpha   90.00
_cell.angle_beta   90.00
_cell.angle_gamma   90.00
#
_symmetry.space_group_name_H-M   'P 1'
#
loop_
_entity.id
_entity.type
_entity.pdbx_description
1 polymer ?
#
loop_
_entity_poly.entity_id
_entity_poly.type
_entity_poly.pdbx_seq_one_letter_code
_entity_poly.pdbx_strand_id
1 'polypeptide(L)'
;MNKRFKGFVAKVEVLKSERATEDKNGLMPVILIGIAGEIPSRTVISGTVAQRMGIYEGDVYLFQADELEEDAMYGRQFTFMAISKQLSAIETLQAGDFVGKLKIINVDALESSDEFIPDGVLELDKA
;
A
#
# COMPACT_ATOMS: atom_id res chain seq x y z
N MET A 1 2.34 9.32 -15.66
CA MET A 1 1.25 8.34 -15.85
C MET A 1 1.00 7.73 -14.48
N ASN A 2 -0.18 7.93 -13.91
CA ASN A 2 -0.47 7.52 -12.52
C ASN A 2 -0.37 6.00 -12.38
N LYS A 3 0.27 5.53 -11.30
CA LYS A 3 0.45 4.10 -11.06
C LYS A 3 -0.89 3.46 -10.66
N ARG A 4 -1.16 2.28 -11.20
CA ARG A 4 -2.33 1.47 -10.86
C ARG A 4 -1.90 0.13 -10.29
N PHE A 5 -2.43 -0.19 -9.13
CA PHE A 5 -2.25 -1.47 -8.44
C PHE A 5 -3.48 -2.34 -8.73
N LYS A 6 -3.27 -3.33 -9.61
CA LYS A 6 -4.36 -4.15 -10.18
C LYS A 6 -5.06 -5.05 -9.16
N GLY A 7 -4.40 -5.38 -8.06
CA GLY A 7 -4.93 -6.28 -7.04
C GLY A 7 -3.90 -6.58 -5.97
N PHE A 8 -4.28 -6.42 -4.70
CA PHE A 8 -3.51 -6.88 -3.55
C PHE A 8 -4.45 -7.32 -2.43
N VAL A 9 -4.02 -8.29 -1.64
CA VAL A 9 -4.78 -8.78 -0.49
C VAL A 9 -4.27 -8.06 0.74
N ALA A 10 -5.17 -7.50 1.55
CA ALA A 10 -4.78 -6.82 2.79
C ALA A 10 -5.79 -7.05 3.91
N LYS A 11 -5.27 -7.08 5.13
CA LYS A 11 -6.05 -7.03 6.36
C LYS A 11 -6.28 -5.57 6.75
N VAL A 12 -7.48 -5.27 7.23
CA VAL A 12 -7.83 -3.95 7.75
C VAL A 12 -7.57 -3.93 9.25
N GLU A 13 -6.81 -2.95 9.72
CA GLU A 13 -6.55 -2.72 11.14
C GLU A 13 -6.81 -1.26 11.50
N VAL A 14 -7.22 -0.98 12.74
CA VAL A 14 -7.28 0.40 13.22
C VAL A 14 -5.86 0.94 13.37
N LEU A 15 -5.62 2.17 12.89
CA LEU A 15 -4.33 2.81 13.01
C LEU A 15 -4.05 3.20 14.48
N LYS A 16 -3.29 2.36 15.18
CA LYS A 16 -2.87 2.56 16.57
C LYS A 16 -1.55 3.33 16.60
N SER A 17 -1.63 4.66 16.48
CA SER A 17 -0.48 5.58 16.57
C SER A 17 -0.83 6.74 17.48
N GLU A 18 0.13 7.27 18.25
CA GLU A 18 -0.07 8.46 19.08
C GLU A 18 -0.46 9.70 18.26
N ARG A 19 -0.16 9.69 16.96
CA ARG A 19 -0.52 10.74 16.00
C ARG A 19 -1.83 10.48 15.27
N ALA A 20 -2.43 9.30 15.44
CA ALA A 20 -3.70 8.97 14.82
C ALA A 20 -4.83 9.54 15.67
N THR A 21 -5.58 10.46 15.10
CA THR A 21 -6.77 11.05 15.69
C THR A 21 -7.99 10.66 14.88
N GLU A 22 -9.16 10.68 15.53
CA GLU A 22 -10.44 10.55 14.84
C GLU A 22 -10.57 11.58 13.72
N ASP A 23 -11.26 11.19 12.65
CA ASP A 23 -11.65 12.13 11.61
C ASP A 23 -12.76 13.08 12.11
N LYS A 24 -13.18 14.01 11.25
CA LYS A 24 -14.22 15.00 11.57
C LYS A 24 -15.58 14.41 12.01
N ASN A 25 -15.82 13.12 11.81
CA ASN A 25 -17.04 12.42 12.18
C ASN A 25 -16.83 11.49 13.40
N GLY A 26 -15.68 11.58 14.08
CA GLY A 26 -15.39 10.77 15.26
C GLY A 26 -14.95 9.34 14.95
N LEU A 27 -14.50 9.05 13.72
CA LEU A 27 -14.10 7.70 13.31
C LEU A 27 -12.58 7.60 13.21
N MET A 28 -12.01 6.59 13.86
CA MET A 28 -10.57 6.31 13.78
C MET A 28 -10.17 5.85 12.37
N PRO A 29 -9.03 6.33 11.85
CA PRO A 29 -8.49 5.85 10.59
C PRO A 29 -8.09 4.37 10.68
N VAL A 30 -8.14 3.70 9.53
CA VAL A 30 -7.68 2.32 9.37
C VAL A 30 -6.44 2.27 8.49
N ILE A 31 -5.63 1.23 8.65
CA ILE A 31 -4.47 0.95 7.83
C ILE A 31 -4.66 -0.41 7.16
N LEU A 32 -4.31 -0.49 5.87
CA LEU A 32 -4.27 -1.77 5.15
C LEU A 32 -2.90 -2.42 5.35
N ILE A 33 -2.90 -3.59 5.99
CA ILE A 33 -1.72 -4.44 6.16
C ILE A 33 -1.68 -5.44 5.03
N GLY A 34 -0.74 -5.25 4.10
CA GLY A 34 -0.58 -6.12 2.93
C GLY A 34 -0.24 -7.56 3.32
N ILE A 35 -0.92 -8.51 2.69
CA ILE A 35 -0.70 -9.96 2.80
C ILE A 35 -0.04 -10.48 1.52
N ALA A 36 -0.51 -10.02 0.35
CA ALA A 36 -0.07 -10.48 -0.96
C ALA A 36 -0.30 -9.41 -2.03
N GLY A 37 0.42 -9.50 -3.15
CA GLY A 37 0.33 -8.56 -4.28
C GLY A 37 1.17 -7.29 -4.12
N GLU A 38 1.10 -6.41 -5.12
CA GLU A 38 1.77 -5.11 -5.09
C GLU A 38 0.92 -4.07 -4.37
N ILE A 39 1.48 -3.42 -3.35
CA ILE A 39 0.78 -2.42 -2.51
C ILE A 39 1.66 -1.17 -2.35
N PRO A 40 1.11 0.06 -2.40
CA PRO A 40 1.88 1.27 -2.06
C PRO A 40 2.24 1.28 -0.57
N SER A 41 3.30 2.00 -0.17
CA SER A 41 3.68 2.15 1.25
C SER A 41 2.70 3.01 2.06
N ARG A 42 1.92 3.89 1.40
CA ARG A 42 0.90 4.73 2.02
C ARG A 42 -0.47 4.06 1.94
N THR A 43 -0.92 3.44 3.02
CA THR A 43 -2.12 2.58 3.03
C THR A 43 -3.18 2.96 4.07
N VAL A 44 -3.15 4.21 4.54
CA VAL A 44 -4.09 4.71 5.55
C VAL A 44 -5.36 5.24 4.87
N ILE A 45 -6.52 4.84 5.40
CA ILE A 45 -7.85 5.27 4.96
C ILE A 45 -8.55 5.92 6.15
N SER A 46 -9.22 7.07 5.93
CA SER A 46 -10.01 7.71 6.99
C SER A 46 -11.18 6.83 7.44
N GLY A 47 -11.56 6.93 8.71
CA GLY A 47 -12.60 6.07 9.29
C GLY A 47 -13.94 6.19 8.57
N THR A 48 -14.32 7.42 8.17
CA THR A 48 -15.53 7.67 7.35
C THR A 48 -15.48 6.98 5.99
N VAL A 49 -14.33 6.97 5.32
CA VAL A 49 -14.19 6.32 4.01
C VAL A 49 -14.24 4.80 4.18
N ALA A 50 -13.57 4.25 5.20
CA ALA A 50 -13.63 2.83 5.53
C ALA A 50 -15.07 2.37 5.83
N GLN A 51 -15.80 3.13 6.65
CA GLN A 51 -17.20 2.84 6.98
C GLN A 51 -18.09 2.85 5.73
N ARG A 52 -17.93 3.83 4.83
CA ARG A 52 -18.69 3.90 3.57
C ARG A 52 -18.34 2.77 2.61
N MET A 53 -17.09 2.32 2.61
CA MET A 53 -16.64 1.18 1.81
C MET A 53 -17.14 -0.16 2.38
N GLY A 54 -17.59 -0.19 3.64
CA GLY A 54 -18.05 -1.40 4.31
C GLY A 54 -16.90 -2.35 4.66
N ILE A 55 -15.73 -1.81 4.94
CA ILE A 55 -14.57 -2.57 5.43
C ILE A 55 -14.41 -2.41 6.94
N TYR A 56 -14.06 -3.48 7.64
CA TYR A 56 -14.05 -3.51 9.11
C TYR A 56 -12.72 -4.01 9.67
N GLU A 57 -12.33 -3.54 10.87
CA GLU A 57 -11.13 -4.00 11.57
C GLU A 57 -11.14 -5.53 11.75
N GLY A 58 -10.00 -6.17 11.51
CA GLY A 58 -9.84 -7.61 11.64
C GLY A 58 -10.07 -8.39 10.34
N ASP A 59 -10.81 -7.81 9.40
CA ASP A 59 -11.22 -8.47 8.16
C ASP A 59 -10.19 -8.34 7.03
N VAL A 60 -10.23 -9.29 6.11
CA VAL A 60 -9.34 -9.36 4.94
C VAL A 60 -10.15 -9.17 3.66
N TYR A 61 -9.64 -8.37 2.74
CA TYR A 61 -10.26 -8.11 1.44
C TYR A 61 -9.23 -8.11 0.32
N LEU A 62 -9.71 -8.28 -0.90
CA LEU A 62 -8.98 -7.97 -2.12
C LEU A 62 -9.22 -6.50 -2.48
N PHE A 63 -8.14 -5.75 -2.63
CA PHE A 63 -8.16 -4.32 -2.92
C PHE A 63 -7.55 -4.01 -4.29
N GLN A 64 -8.00 -2.91 -4.87
CA GLN A 64 -7.30 -2.17 -5.92
C GLN A 64 -6.89 -0.80 -5.38
N ALA A 65 -5.84 -0.24 -5.95
CA ALA A 65 -5.47 1.14 -5.70
C ALA A 65 -5.10 1.87 -6.98
N ASP A 66 -5.56 3.11 -7.08
CA ASP A 66 -5.20 4.03 -8.14
C ASP A 66 -4.48 5.24 -7.54
N GLU A 67 -3.36 5.60 -8.13
CA GLU A 67 -2.65 6.83 -7.78
C GLU A 67 -3.44 8.05 -8.27
N LEU A 68 -3.64 9.01 -7.36
CA LEU A 68 -4.26 10.28 -7.66
C LEU A 68 -3.20 11.29 -8.10
N GLU A 69 -3.64 12.47 -8.55
CA GLU A 69 -2.72 13.58 -8.78
C GLU A 69 -1.95 13.90 -7.49
N GLU A 70 -0.67 14.23 -7.66
CA GLU A 70 0.20 14.57 -6.55
C GLU A 70 -0.24 15.89 -5.92
N ASP A 71 -0.38 15.88 -4.60
CA ASP A 71 -0.69 17.09 -3.84
C ASP A 71 0.62 17.79 -3.47
N ALA A 72 0.73 19.10 -3.75
CA ALA A 72 1.95 19.86 -3.51
C ALA A 72 2.39 19.90 -2.02
N MET A 73 1.46 19.70 -1.08
CA MET A 73 1.70 19.72 0.36
C MET A 73 1.88 18.31 0.94
N TYR A 74 1.11 17.34 0.45
CA TYR A 74 1.05 15.99 1.02
C TYR A 74 1.77 14.94 0.18
N GLY A 75 2.22 15.26 -1.03
CA GLY A 75 2.87 14.37 -1.97
C GLY A 75 1.91 13.38 -2.62
N ARG A 76 2.42 12.21 -2.99
CA ARG A 76 1.66 11.17 -3.70
C ARG A 76 0.49 10.64 -2.87
N GLN A 77 -0.68 10.54 -3.51
CA GLN A 77 -1.93 10.08 -2.90
C GLN A 77 -2.49 8.87 -3.64
N PHE A 78 -3.22 8.02 -2.92
CA PHE A 78 -3.83 6.81 -3.46
C PHE A 78 -5.29 6.74 -3.03
N THR A 79 -6.16 6.35 -3.96
CA THR A 79 -7.51 5.90 -3.64
C THR A 79 -7.53 4.38 -3.59
N PHE A 80 -8.26 3.83 -2.63
CA PHE A 80 -8.38 2.40 -2.41
C PHE A 80 -9.81 1.96 -2.66
N MET A 81 -9.98 0.75 -3.20
CA MET A 81 -11.29 0.14 -3.40
C MET A 81 -11.21 -1.33 -3.04
N ALA A 82 -12.04 -1.78 -2.10
CA ALA A 82 -12.30 -3.19 -1.91
C ALA A 82 -13.11 -3.72 -3.10
N ILE A 83 -12.58 -4.72 -3.80
CA ILE A 83 -13.23 -5.36 -4.96
C ILE A 83 -13.80 -6.74 -4.61
N SER A 84 -13.67 -7.16 -3.36
CA SER A 84 -14.31 -8.35 -2.80
C SER A 84 -15.12 -7.99 -1.55
N LYS A 85 -15.95 -8.93 -1.11
CA LYS A 85 -16.41 -8.98 0.29
C LYS A 85 -15.27 -9.44 1.20
N GLN A 86 -15.54 -9.52 2.50
CA GLN A 86 -14.65 -10.16 3.47
C GLN A 86 -14.29 -11.57 2.96
N LEU A 87 -13.00 -11.85 2.91
CA LEU A 87 -12.45 -13.13 2.50
C LEU A 87 -12.29 -14.04 3.71
N SER A 88 -12.67 -15.31 3.56
CA SER A 88 -12.28 -16.37 4.48
C SER A 88 -10.78 -16.68 4.37
N ALA A 89 -10.26 -17.49 5.29
CA ALA A 89 -8.86 -17.91 5.25
C ALA A 89 -8.48 -18.63 3.95
N ILE A 90 -9.36 -19.49 3.42
CA ILE A 90 -9.10 -20.22 2.17
C ILE A 90 -9.10 -19.27 0.97
N GLU A 91 -10.09 -18.37 0.89
CA GLU A 91 -10.15 -17.38 -0.18
C GLU A 91 -8.97 -16.41 -0.13
N THR A 92 -8.48 -16.08 1.07
CA THR A 92 -7.28 -15.25 1.26
C THR A 92 -6.05 -15.91 0.65
N LEU A 93 -5.85 -17.21 0.89
CA LEU A 93 -4.73 -17.96 0.31
C LEU A 93 -4.85 -18.03 -1.22
N GLN A 94 -6.04 -18.37 -1.73
CA GLN A 94 -6.29 -18.44 -3.18
C GLN A 94 -6.09 -17.09 -3.87
N ALA A 95 -6.59 -16.01 -3.27
CA ALA A 95 -6.38 -14.66 -3.78
C ALA A 95 -4.90 -14.27 -3.73
N GLY A 96 -4.19 -14.65 -2.66
CA GLY A 96 -2.77 -14.43 -2.50
C GLY A 96 -1.94 -15.10 -3.60
N ASP A 97 -2.24 -16.36 -3.91
CA ASP A 97 -1.59 -17.09 -5.01
C ASP A 97 -1.84 -16.40 -6.37
N PHE A 98 -3.04 -15.82 -6.56
CA PHE A 98 -3.40 -15.12 -7.79
C PHE A 98 -2.70 -13.77 -7.94
N VAL A 99 -2.65 -12.94 -6.88
CA VAL A 99 -2.00 -11.62 -6.94
C VAL A 99 -0.49 -11.69 -6.79
N GLY A 100 0.05 -12.83 -6.34
CA GLY A 100 1.47 -13.08 -6.16
C GLY A 100 2.02 -12.58 -4.83
N LYS A 101 3.34 -12.67 -4.68
CA LYS A 101 4.03 -12.32 -3.42
C LYS A 101 3.86 -10.85 -3.07
N LEU A 102 3.77 -10.57 -1.76
CA LEU A 102 3.71 -9.21 -1.24
C LEU A 102 4.93 -8.41 -1.69
N LYS A 103 4.67 -7.27 -2.33
CA LYS A 103 5.69 -6.29 -2.69
C LYS A 103 5.20 -4.89 -2.33
N ILE A 104 5.85 -4.29 -1.34
CA ILE A 104 5.56 -2.91 -0.93
C ILE A 104 6.35 -1.98 -1.84
N ILE A 105 5.64 -1.15 -2.58
CA ILE A 105 6.21 -0.10 -3.41
C ILE A 105 6.36 1.13 -2.53
N ASN A 106 7.60 1.48 -2.20
CA ASN A 106 7.88 2.73 -1.50
C ASN A 106 7.56 3.91 -2.42
N VAL A 107 6.67 4.78 -1.97
CA VAL A 107 6.23 5.96 -2.72
C VAL A 107 6.87 7.25 -2.21
N ASP A 108 7.57 7.20 -1.07
CA ASP A 108 8.28 8.32 -0.44
C ASP A 108 9.77 8.35 -0.79
N ALA A 109 10.31 7.25 -1.34
CA ALA A 109 11.66 7.24 -1.86
C ALA A 109 11.74 8.16 -3.08
N LEU A 110 12.47 9.28 -2.95
CA LEU A 110 13.11 9.91 -4.10
C LEU A 110 13.81 8.80 -4.87
N GLU A 111 13.50 8.63 -6.16
CA GLU A 111 14.16 7.63 -6.99
C GLU A 111 15.67 7.83 -6.87
N SER A 112 16.34 7.02 -6.03
CA SER A 112 17.76 6.82 -6.16
C SER A 112 17.89 6.09 -7.49
N SER A 113 18.29 6.82 -8.52
CA SER A 113 18.78 6.25 -9.76
C SER A 113 19.72 5.09 -9.42
N ASP A 114 19.28 3.86 -9.66
CA ASP A 114 20.14 2.68 -9.67
C ASP A 114 21.09 2.84 -10.87
N GLU A 115 22.08 3.73 -10.75
CA GLU A 115 23.27 3.70 -11.58
C GLU A 115 24.06 2.46 -11.15
N PHE A 116 23.86 1.39 -11.90
CA PHE A 116 24.74 0.24 -11.94
C PHE A 116 26.19 0.73 -12.16
N ILE A 117 27.01 0.70 -11.10
CA ILE A 117 28.46 0.81 -11.21
C ILE A 117 28.98 -0.61 -11.41
N PRO A 118 29.43 -1.00 -12.62
CA PRO A 118 30.10 -2.29 -12.79
C PRO A 118 31.42 -2.28 -12.00
N ASP A 119 31.68 -3.38 -11.27
CA ASP A 119 32.90 -3.69 -10.50
C ASP A 119 34.17 -3.84 -11.39
N GLY A 120 34.50 -2.81 -12.18
CA GLY A 120 35.47 -2.93 -13.28
C GLY A 120 36.53 -1.84 -13.40
N VAL A 121 36.64 -0.87 -12.48
CA VAL A 121 37.67 0.19 -12.58
C VAL A 121 38.42 0.36 -11.27
N LEU A 122 39.22 -0.63 -10.93
CA LEU A 122 40.42 -0.47 -10.11
C LEU A 122 41.57 -1.12 -10.86
N GLU A 123 41.94 -0.54 -12.02
CA GLU A 123 43.29 -0.74 -12.54
C GLU A 123 44.25 0.03 -11.63
N LEU A 124 44.98 -0.76 -10.85
CA LEU A 124 46.18 -0.36 -10.12
C LEU A 124 47.21 0.16 -11.13
N ASP A 125 47.37 1.48 -11.22
CA ASP A 125 48.60 2.07 -11.74
C ASP A 125 49.74 1.75 -10.78
N LYS A 126 50.41 0.63 -11.05
CA LYS A 126 51.80 0.39 -10.69
C LYS A 126 52.68 0.95 -11.80
N ALA A 127 53.36 2.06 -11.55
CA ALA A 127 54.74 2.33 -11.99
C ALA A 127 55.30 3.52 -11.22
#